data_AF-A0A956CNG0-F1
#
_entry.id   AF-A0A956CNG0-F1
#
_cell.length_a   1.000
_cell.length_b   1.000
_cell.length_c   1.000
_cell.angle_alpha   90.00
_cell.angle_beta   90.00
_cell.angle_gamma   90.00
#
_symmetry.space_group_name_H-M   'P 1'
#
loop_
_entity.id
_entity.type
_entity.pdbx_description
1 polymer ?
#
loop_
_entity_poly.entity_id
_entity_poly.type
_entity_poly.pdbx_seq_one_letter_code
_entity_poly.pdbx_strand_id
1 'polypeptide(L)'
;PARYRVGYIWTRADHANQIQSQASHAWAELYLPWHGWIGFDPTNGCLAGLDHVRVAAGRNYVDATPTSGTVYTGGGMETLTVDVRVESSRAIQAAPGAV
;
A
#
# COMPACT_ATOMS: atom_id res chain seq x y z
N PRO A 1 10.25 -16.38 9.56
CA PRO A 1 10.32 -15.85 8.18
C PRO A 1 9.91 -14.38 8.15
N ALA A 2 10.39 -13.58 7.20
CA ALA A 2 10.02 -12.18 7.05
C ALA A 2 9.73 -11.86 5.58
N ARG A 3 8.84 -10.90 5.33
CA ARG A 3 8.59 -10.38 3.98
C ARG A 3 8.30 -8.88 4.01
N TYR A 4 8.70 -8.21 2.94
CA TYR A 4 8.31 -6.86 2.63
C TYR A 4 6.87 -6.85 2.11
N ARG A 5 6.05 -5.91 2.58
CA ARG A 5 4.69 -5.71 2.10
C ARG A 5 4.50 -4.26 1.69
N VAL A 6 3.82 -4.06 0.57
CA VAL A 6 3.42 -2.75 0.06
C VAL A 6 1.91 -2.70 -0.10
N GLY A 7 1.36 -1.50 0.04
CA GLY A 7 -0.04 -1.23 -0.21
C GLY A 7 -0.39 0.20 0.13
N TYR A 8 -1.54 0.42 0.76
CA TYR A 8 -2.02 1.75 1.14
C TYR A 8 -2.56 1.73 2.56
N ILE A 9 -2.56 2.88 3.22
CA ILE A 9 -3.19 3.04 4.53
C ILE A 9 -4.48 3.83 4.34
N TRP A 10 -5.56 3.38 4.95
CA TRP A 10 -6.75 4.20 5.15
C TRP A 10 -6.57 5.04 6.42
N THR A 11 -6.29 6.33 6.24
CA THR A 11 -6.32 7.30 7.33
C THR A 11 -7.74 7.80 7.46
N ARG A 12 -8.43 7.43 8.54
CA ARG A 12 -9.77 7.95 8.86
C ARG A 12 -9.78 9.48 8.81
N ALA A 13 -10.96 10.07 8.59
CA ALA A 13 -11.12 11.50 8.37
C ALA A 13 -10.59 12.40 9.51
N ASP A 14 -10.37 11.84 10.71
CA ASP A 14 -9.87 12.48 11.92
C ASP A 14 -8.33 12.48 12.05
N HIS A 15 -7.59 11.82 11.15
CA HIS A 15 -6.14 11.85 11.18
C HIS A 15 -5.59 13.12 10.54
N ALA A 16 -4.70 13.82 11.28
CA ALA A 16 -4.05 15.05 10.83
C ALA A 16 -3.20 14.89 9.55
N ASN A 17 -2.79 13.66 9.21
CA ASN A 17 -1.98 13.36 8.03
C ASN A 17 -2.74 12.49 7.03
N GLN A 18 -3.55 13.12 6.19
CA GLN A 18 -4.25 12.42 5.09
C GLN A 18 -3.37 12.16 3.86
N ILE A 19 -2.16 12.75 3.80
CA ILE A 19 -1.22 12.57 2.69
C ILE A 19 -0.78 11.10 2.60
N GLN A 20 -0.69 10.40 3.74
CA GLN A 20 -0.37 8.96 3.78
C GLN A 20 -1.40 8.07 3.08
N SER A 21 -2.67 8.49 2.97
CA SER A 21 -3.69 7.71 2.22
C SER A 21 -3.57 7.82 0.71
N GLN A 22 -2.87 8.85 0.22
CA GLN A 22 -2.75 9.15 -1.21
C GLN A 22 -1.46 8.58 -1.81
N ALA A 23 -0.57 8.02 -0.99
CA ALA A 23 0.69 7.43 -1.42
C ALA A 23 0.75 5.95 -1.06
N SER A 24 1.54 5.18 -1.82
CA SER A 24 1.85 3.81 -1.45
C SER A 24 2.62 3.78 -0.13
N HIS A 25 2.25 2.88 0.77
CA HIS A 25 2.92 2.64 2.04
C HIS A 25 3.54 1.26 2.09
N ALA A 26 4.57 1.11 2.92
CA ALA A 26 5.28 -0.16 3.08
C ALA A 26 5.48 -0.50 4.56
N TRP A 27 5.42 -1.80 4.85
CA TRP A 27 5.63 -2.34 6.18
C TRP A 27 6.26 -3.74 6.11
N ALA A 28 6.68 -4.26 7.26
CA ALA A 28 7.26 -5.60 7.35
C ALA A 28 6.24 -6.59 7.91
N GLU A 29 6.20 -7.81 7.38
CA GLU A 29 5.45 -8.91 7.97
C GLU A 29 6.39 -10.01 8.44
N LEU A 30 6.18 -10.50 9.65
CA LEU A 30 6.92 -11.61 10.24
C LEU A 30 5.99 -12.81 10.40
N TYR A 31 6.46 -13.98 9.95
CA TYR A 31 5.77 -15.24 10.23
C TYR A 31 6.21 -15.75 11.60
N LEU A 32 5.26 -15.82 12.53
CA LEU A 32 5.43 -16.42 13.84
C LEU A 32 4.72 -17.78 13.87
N PRO A 33 5.36 -18.84 14.40
CA PRO A 33 4.69 -20.11 14.63
C PRO A 33 3.37 -19.92 15.37
N TRP A 34 2.33 -20.65 14.95
CA TRP A 34 0.97 -20.62 15.52
C TRP A 34 0.15 -19.34 15.30
N HIS A 35 0.79 -18.21 14.99
CA HIS A 35 0.12 -16.92 14.80
C HIS A 35 0.05 -16.49 13.32
N GLY A 36 0.84 -17.13 12.45
CA GLY A 36 0.88 -16.80 11.04
C GLY A 36 1.67 -15.51 10.78
N TRP A 37 1.26 -14.77 9.74
CA TRP A 37 1.90 -13.52 9.34
C TRP A 37 1.34 -12.33 10.13
N ILE A 38 2.20 -11.65 10.88
CA ILE A 38 1.89 -10.43 11.63
C ILE A 38 2.62 -9.25 10.99
N GLY A 39 1.89 -8.17 10.72
CA GLY A 39 2.47 -6.95 10.14
C GLY A 39 2.86 -5.93 11.19
N PHE A 40 4.00 -5.28 10.95
CA PHE A 40 4.61 -4.27 11.79
C PHE A 40 4.91 -3.05 10.94
N ASP A 41 4.33 -1.92 11.32
CA ASP A 41 4.48 -0.63 10.66
C ASP A 41 5.37 0.29 11.53
N PRO A 42 6.70 0.28 11.31
CA PRO A 42 7.63 1.08 12.09
C PRO A 42 7.48 2.58 11.83
N THR A 43 6.90 2.98 10.69
CA THR A 43 6.67 4.39 10.37
C THR A 43 5.61 4.99 11.29
N ASN A 44 4.57 4.24 11.59
CA ASN A 44 3.47 4.67 12.44
C ASN A 44 3.55 4.10 13.88
N GLY A 45 4.57 3.28 14.17
CA GLY A 45 4.78 2.68 15.49
C GLY A 45 3.67 1.71 15.91
N CYS A 46 3.00 1.05 14.95
CA CYS A 46 1.82 0.23 15.21
C CYS A 46 1.90 -1.14 14.50
N LEU A 47 0.97 -2.03 14.82
CA LEU A 47 0.75 -3.27 14.08
C LEU A 47 -0.10 -2.97 12.84
N ALA A 48 0.24 -3.61 11.72
CA ALA A 48 -0.54 -3.47 10.50
C ALA A 48 -1.89 -4.19 10.65
N GLY A 49 -2.97 -3.44 10.50
CA GLY A 49 -4.34 -3.89 10.77
C GLY A 49 -5.22 -3.89 9.53
N LEU A 50 -6.53 -3.71 9.75
CA LEU A 50 -7.52 -3.61 8.68
C LEU A 50 -7.39 -2.31 7.89
N ASP A 51 -6.83 -1.27 8.50
CA ASP A 51 -6.56 0.01 7.84
C ASP A 51 -5.35 -0.07 6.88
N HIS A 52 -4.60 -1.18 6.87
CA HIS A 52 -3.50 -1.44 5.93
C HIS A 52 -3.96 -2.31 4.76
N VAL A 53 -4.35 -1.67 3.66
CA VAL A 53 -4.79 -2.33 2.43
C VAL A 53 -3.58 -2.97 1.76
N ARG A 54 -3.60 -4.30 1.61
CA ARG A 54 -2.49 -5.09 1.07
C ARG A 54 -2.53 -5.12 -0.46
N VAL A 55 -1.42 -4.79 -1.12
CA VAL A 55 -1.32 -4.84 -2.60
C VAL A 55 -0.35 -5.93 -3.05
N ALA A 56 0.90 -5.92 -2.59
CA ALA A 56 1.91 -6.91 -2.98
C ALA A 56 2.84 -7.26 -1.82
N ALA A 57 3.61 -8.35 -1.96
CA ALA A 57 4.69 -8.70 -1.04
C ALA A 57 5.83 -9.41 -1.74
N GLY A 58 7.02 -9.29 -1.15
CA GLY A 58 8.25 -9.85 -1.67
C GLY A 58 9.34 -9.93 -0.60
N ARG A 59 10.56 -10.31 -0.97
CA ARG A 59 11.69 -10.33 -0.01
C ARG A 59 12.16 -8.91 0.31
N ASN A 60 12.03 -8.01 -0.66
CA ASN A 60 12.39 -6.60 -0.56
C ASN A 60 11.52 -5.78 -1.53
N TYR A 61 11.81 -4.48 -1.64
CA TYR A 61 11.11 -3.54 -2.53
C TYR A 61 11.12 -3.98 -4.00
N VAL A 62 12.20 -4.56 -4.50
CA VAL A 62 12.32 -4.92 -5.94
C VAL A 62 11.32 -6.00 -6.33
N ASP A 63 11.05 -6.95 -5.44
CA ASP A 63 10.07 -8.02 -5.67
C ASP A 63 8.60 -7.52 -5.64
N ALA A 64 8.35 -6.30 -5.15
CA ALA A 64 7.00 -5.77 -4.93
C ALA A 64 6.84 -4.30 -5.38
N THR A 65 7.74 -3.80 -6.23
CA THR A 65 7.70 -2.41 -6.69
C THR A 65 6.49 -2.19 -7.62
N PRO A 66 5.76 -1.08 -7.49
CA PRO A 66 4.65 -0.77 -8.38
C PRO A 66 5.09 -0.57 -9.84
N THR A 67 6.35 -0.21 -10.05
CA THR A 67 6.92 0.00 -11.38
C THR A 67 8.29 -0.67 -11.46
N SER A 68 8.50 -1.50 -12.48
CA SER A 68 9.80 -2.08 -12.82
C SER A 68 10.01 -2.01 -14.33
N GLY A 69 11.26 -1.87 -14.76
CA GLY A 69 11.56 -1.76 -16.18
C GLY A 69 13.04 -1.55 -16.45
N THR A 70 13.40 -1.56 -17.73
CA THR A 70 14.73 -1.21 -18.22
C THR A 70 14.63 0.11 -18.95
N VAL A 71 15.54 1.05 -18.66
CA VAL A 71 15.62 2.32 -19.39
C VAL A 71 16.34 2.05 -20.72
N TYR A 72 15.64 2.23 -21.83
CA TYR A 72 16.24 2.17 -23.16
C TYR A 72 16.79 3.54 -23.56
N THR A 73 18.05 3.60 -23.99
CA THR A 73 18.64 4.82 -24.54
C THR A 73 18.08 5.06 -25.94
N GLY A 74 17.48 6.23 -26.18
CA GLY A 74 16.88 6.62 -27.47
C GLY A 74 15.35 6.65 -27.51
N GLY A 75 14.66 6.29 -26.42
CA GLY A 75 13.22 6.50 -26.26
C GLY A 75 12.89 7.99 -26.02
N GLY A 76 11.78 8.46 -26.59
CA GLY A 76 11.29 9.82 -26.41
C GLY A 76 10.75 10.09 -25.01
N MET A 77 9.93 11.14 -24.86
CA MET A 77 9.26 11.41 -23.58
C MET A 77 8.11 10.43 -23.37
N GLU A 78 8.17 9.69 -22.27
CA GLU A 78 7.12 8.78 -21.80
C GLU A 78 6.45 9.38 -20.55
N THR A 79 5.13 9.20 -20.39
CA THR A 79 4.40 9.67 -19.20
C THR A 79 3.50 8.57 -18.67
N LEU A 80 3.60 8.30 -17.37
CA LEU A 80 2.71 7.41 -16.65
C LEU A 80 1.99 8.21 -15.55
N THR A 81 0.67 8.21 -15.57
CA THR A 81 -0.17 8.82 -14.53
C THR A 81 -0.89 7.72 -13.76
N VAL A 82 -0.83 7.79 -12.43
CA VAL A 82 -1.49 6.84 -11.53
C VAL A 82 -2.28 7.65 -10.50
N ASP A 83 -3.55 7.32 -10.34
CA ASP A 83 -4.42 7.86 -9.29
C ASP A 83 -4.95 6.70 -8.44
N VAL A 84 -4.84 6.80 -7.12
CA VAL A 84 -5.35 5.80 -6.19
C VAL A 84 -6.14 6.49 -5.10
N ARG A 85 -7.37 6.00 -4.92
CA ARG A 85 -8.28 6.44 -3.88
C ARG A 85 -8.65 5.27 -2.99
N VAL A 86 -8.26 5.36 -1.72
CA VAL A 86 -8.70 4.43 -0.68
C VAL A 86 -9.96 5.01 -0.07
N GLU A 87 -11.00 4.21 0.12
CA GLU A 87 -12.26 4.61 0.77
C GLU A 87 -12.77 3.53 1.70
N SER A 88 -13.50 3.93 2.76
CA SER A 88 -14.25 2.96 3.56
C SER A 88 -15.35 2.32 2.72
N SER A 89 -15.54 1.01 2.86
CA SER A 89 -16.59 0.26 2.14
C SER A 89 -18.00 0.81 2.40
N ARG A 90 -18.26 1.35 3.60
CA ARG A 90 -19.52 2.02 3.94
C ARG A 90 -19.75 3.29 3.12
N ALA A 91 -18.69 4.05 2.82
CA ALA A 91 -18.79 5.23 1.96
C ALA A 91 -19.10 4.85 0.51
N ILE A 92 -18.48 3.78 0.00
CA ILE A 92 -18.72 3.27 -1.35
C ILE A 92 -20.20 2.84 -1.51
N GLN A 93 -20.76 2.15 -0.52
CA GLN A 93 -22.16 1.71 -0.56
C GLN A 93 -23.18 2.86 -0.48
N ALA A 94 -22.79 4.01 0.06
CA ALA A 94 -23.65 5.19 0.17
C ALA A 94 -23.68 6.04 -1.11
N ALA A 95 -22.78 5.77 -2.08
CA ALA A 95 -22.72 6.47 -3.36
C ALA A 95 -23.20 5.55 -4.50
N PRO A 96 -24.52 5.47 -4.78
CA PRO A 96 -24.99 4.72 -5.93
C PRO A 96 -24.65 5.51 -7.21
N GLY A 97 -23.76 4.98 -8.05
CA GLY A 97 -23.68 5.39 -9.46
C GLY A 97 -22.34 5.88 -10.02
N ALA A 98 -21.22 5.22 -9.72
CA ALA A 98 -19.99 5.41 -10.49
C ALA A 98 -19.59 4.08 -11.17
N VAL A 99 -20.10 3.89 -12.39
CA VAL A 99 -19.51 3.05 -13.44
C VAL A 99 -19.27 3.95 -14.64
#